data_AF-A0A561V404-F1
#
_entry.id   AF-A0A561V404-F1
#
_cell.length_a   1.000
_cell.length_b   1.000
_cell.length_c   1.000
_cell.angle_alpha   90.00
_cell.angle_beta   90.00
_cell.angle_gamma   90.00
#
_symmetry.space_group_name_H-M   'P 1'
#
loop_
_entity.id
_entity.type
_entity.pdbx_description
1 polymer ?
#
loop_
_entity_poly.entity_id
_entity_poly.type
_entity_poly.pdbx_seq_one_letter_code
_entity_poly.pdbx_strand_id
1 'polypeptide(L)'
;MTADVTYVYPVVRTAAGSDEVARTIVRRETVMSWDDPVKVITEQGTFSLNSHKSDTTNGGCDNLTGYFAPEFSAERAVKGSGGGPEVDLYDRSTSLDARIRETGEAECGTATRS
;
A
#
# COMPACT_ATOMS: atom_id res chain seq x y z
N MET A 1 1.50 -20.53 4.23
CA MET A 1 1.32 -19.44 5.21
C MET A 1 0.86 -18.20 4.47
N THR A 2 -0.03 -17.41 5.08
CA THR A 2 -0.44 -16.10 4.59
C THR A 2 -0.10 -15.04 5.63
N ALA A 3 0.50 -13.93 5.20
CA ALA A 3 0.74 -12.75 6.02
C ALA A 3 0.04 -11.53 5.38
N ASP A 4 -0.87 -10.89 6.11
CA ASP A 4 -1.58 -9.68 5.67
C ASP A 4 -1.22 -8.50 6.60
N VAL A 5 -0.25 -7.70 6.19
CA VAL A 5 0.42 -6.71 7.04
C VAL A 5 0.22 -5.30 6.49
N THR A 6 -0.07 -4.35 7.38
CA THR A 6 -0.06 -2.91 7.04
C THR A 6 1.28 -2.30 7.43
N TYR A 7 1.99 -1.74 6.46
CA TYR A 7 3.22 -0.99 6.63
C TYR A 7 2.92 0.51 6.59
N VAL A 8 3.58 1.29 7.45
CA VAL A 8 3.45 2.75 7.48
C VAL A 8 4.83 3.35 7.26
N TYR A 9 4.97 4.15 6.20
CA TYR A 9 6.20 4.85 5.83
C TYR A 9 6.03 6.35 6.07
N PRO A 10 6.45 6.87 7.24
CA PRO A 10 6.35 8.29 7.54
C PRO A 10 7.50 9.07 6.89
N VAL A 11 7.20 10.26 6.37
CA VAL A 11 8.18 11.25 5.95
C VAL A 11 7.85 12.59 6.59
N VAL A 12 8.90 13.31 7.03
CA VAL A 12 8.77 14.62 7.64
C VAL A 12 9.01 15.70 6.58
N ARG A 13 8.25 16.79 6.67
CA ARG A 13 8.48 17.94 5.80
C ARG A 13 9.76 18.67 6.24
N THR A 14 10.60 19.03 5.27
CA THR A 14 11.88 19.71 5.55
C THR A 14 11.74 21.24 5.70
N ALA A 15 10.55 21.78 5.48
CA ALA A 15 10.29 23.22 5.62
C ALA A 15 10.53 23.69 7.06
N ALA A 16 11.19 24.83 7.22
CA ALA A 16 11.53 25.39 8.52
C ALA A 16 10.27 25.59 9.39
N GLY A 17 10.30 25.06 10.61
CA GLY A 17 9.18 25.17 11.57
C GLY A 17 8.00 24.24 11.29
N SER A 18 8.09 23.32 10.31
CA SER A 18 7.05 22.33 10.06
C SER A 18 7.21 21.10 10.94
N ASP A 19 6.12 20.65 11.54
CA ASP A 19 5.97 19.38 12.27
C ASP A 19 5.19 18.33 11.45
N GLU A 20 4.99 18.62 10.16
CA GLU A 20 4.09 17.87 9.30
C GLU A 20 4.68 16.51 8.91
N VAL A 21 3.86 15.47 9.07
CA VAL A 21 4.21 14.08 8.73
C VAL A 21 3.22 13.54 7.70
N ALA A 22 3.70 13.34 6.48
CA ALA A 22 2.98 12.55 5.48
C ALA A 22 3.28 11.06 5.69
N ARG A 23 2.28 10.21 5.48
CA ARG A 23 2.42 8.75 5.64
C ARG A 23 1.94 8.07 4.37
N THR A 24 2.79 7.27 3.77
CA THR A 24 2.36 6.26 2.79
C THR A 24 2.01 5.01 3.55
N ILE A 25 0.79 4.50 3.37
CA ILE A 25 0.31 3.30 4.07
C ILE A 25 0.13 2.21 3.01
N VAL A 26 0.69 1.04 3.27
CA VAL A 26 0.68 -0.07 2.32
C VAL A 26 0.16 -1.33 3.01
N ARG A 27 -0.97 -1.86 2.56
CA ARG A 27 -1.45 -3.19 2.98
C ARG A 27 -0.92 -4.24 2.01
N ARG A 28 -0.18 -5.23 2.51
CA ARG A 28 0.40 -6.31 1.69
C ARG A 28 -0.08 -7.66 2.17
N GLU A 29 -0.62 -8.46 1.25
CA GLU A 29 -0.89 -9.88 1.44
C GLU A 29 0.21 -10.68 0.75
N THR A 30 0.89 -11.54 1.51
CA THR A 30 1.96 -12.42 1.01
C THR A 30 1.61 -13.86 1.36
N VAL A 31 1.47 -14.70 0.33
CA VAL A 31 1.25 -16.14 0.49
C VAL A 31 2.53 -16.87 0.13
N MET A 32 3.03 -17.68 1.06
CA MET A 32 4.25 -18.47 0.88
C MET A 32 4.05 -19.93 1.27
N SER A 33 4.80 -20.83 0.62
CA SER A 33 4.86 -22.25 0.98
C SER A 33 6.29 -22.70 1.28
N TRP A 34 6.38 -23.62 2.23
CA TRP A 34 7.55 -24.46 2.43
C TRP A 34 7.23 -25.80 1.81
N ASP A 35 7.86 -26.08 0.68
CA ASP A 35 7.59 -27.29 -0.07
C ASP A 35 8.22 -28.50 0.63
N ASP A 36 7.61 -29.66 0.46
CA ASP A 36 8.13 -30.92 1.00
C ASP A 36 9.44 -31.28 0.26
N PRO A 37 10.61 -31.26 0.92
CA PRO A 37 11.89 -31.46 0.27
C PRO A 37 12.06 -32.88 -0.30
N VAL A 38 11.21 -33.84 0.10
CA VAL A 38 11.19 -35.18 -0.49
C VAL A 38 10.48 -35.18 -1.86
N LYS A 39 9.63 -34.18 -2.13
CA LYS A 39 8.83 -34.07 -3.36
C LYS A 39 9.30 -32.98 -4.30
N VAL A 40 9.91 -31.92 -3.78
CA VAL A 40 10.34 -30.75 -4.54
C VAL A 40 11.79 -30.45 -4.21
N ILE A 41 12.64 -30.33 -5.24
CA ILE A 41 14.02 -29.88 -5.08
C ILE A 41 13.99 -28.40 -4.70
N THR A 42 14.36 -28.09 -3.46
CA THR A 42 14.43 -26.74 -2.91
C THR A 42 15.83 -26.45 -2.37
N GLU A 43 16.23 -25.18 -2.40
CA GLU A 43 17.47 -24.75 -1.74
C GLU A 43 17.22 -24.56 -0.24
N GLN A 44 18.14 -25.02 0.60
CA GLN A 44 18.00 -24.89 2.05
C GLN A 44 17.89 -23.42 2.46
N GLY A 45 16.92 -23.11 3.33
CA GLY A 45 16.67 -21.74 3.80
C GLY A 45 15.79 -20.90 2.88
N THR A 46 15.27 -21.49 1.80
CA THR A 46 14.32 -20.83 0.90
C THR A 46 12.88 -21.26 1.16
N PHE A 47 11.95 -20.49 0.59
CA PHE A 47 10.53 -20.79 0.52
C PHE A 47 9.99 -20.27 -0.81
N SER A 48 8.86 -20.81 -1.24
CA SER A 48 8.18 -20.39 -2.47
C SER A 48 7.24 -19.22 -2.17
N LEU A 49 7.32 -18.14 -2.95
CA LEU A 49 6.37 -17.03 -2.93
C LEU A 49 5.23 -17.34 -3.91
N ASN A 50 4.06 -17.70 -3.39
CA ASN A 50 2.93 -18.14 -4.20
C ASN A 50 2.08 -16.96 -4.69
N SER A 51 1.93 -15.93 -3.86
CA SER A 51 1.28 -14.68 -4.29
C SER A 51 1.77 -13.50 -3.46
N HIS A 52 1.77 -12.34 -4.11
CA HIS A 52 2.06 -11.06 -3.50
C HIS A 52 1.09 -10.01 -4.02
N LYS A 53 0.36 -9.37 -3.12
CA LYS A 53 -0.60 -8.31 -3.44
C LYS A 53 -0.32 -7.12 -2.55
N SER A 54 -0.48 -5.93 -3.10
CA SER A 54 -0.22 -4.69 -2.39
C SER A 54 -1.23 -3.64 -2.81
N ASP A 55 -1.80 -2.94 -1.82
CA ASP A 55 -2.61 -1.74 -2.00
C ASP A 55 -1.95 -0.59 -1.22
N THR A 56 -1.89 0.59 -1.82
CA THR A 56 -1.11 1.74 -1.32
C THR A 56 -1.94 3.00 -1.32
N THR A 57 -1.98 3.70 -0.19
CA THR A 57 -2.51 5.06 -0.10
C THR A 57 -1.42 6.09 0.11
N ASN A 58 -1.68 7.30 -0.38
CA ASN A 58 -0.73 8.42 -0.36
C ASN A 58 0.63 8.04 -0.99
N GLY A 59 0.57 7.28 -2.10
CA GLY A 59 1.72 6.95 -2.93
C GLY A 59 1.92 7.88 -4.13
N GLY A 60 0.98 8.80 -4.36
CA GLY A 60 0.86 9.61 -5.58
C GLY A 60 -0.20 9.04 -6.55
N CYS A 61 -0.92 9.93 -7.24
CA CYS A 61 -1.97 9.56 -8.20
C CYS A 61 -1.44 9.37 -9.63
N ASP A 62 -0.40 10.13 -10.00
CA ASP A 62 0.10 10.27 -11.36
C ASP A 62 1.61 10.02 -11.43
N ASN A 63 2.16 10.03 -12.65
CA ASN A 63 3.61 9.96 -12.92
C ASN A 63 4.28 8.77 -12.24
N LEU A 64 4.02 7.57 -12.77
CA LEU A 64 4.62 6.31 -12.31
C LEU A 64 6.15 6.34 -12.51
N THR A 65 6.86 6.82 -11.49
CA THR A 65 8.33 6.93 -11.46
C THR A 65 9.01 5.75 -10.79
N GLY A 66 8.23 4.83 -10.20
CA GLY A 66 8.74 3.75 -9.34
C GLY A 66 8.99 4.17 -7.89
N TYR A 67 8.74 5.43 -7.53
CA TYR A 67 8.83 5.96 -6.17
C TYR A 67 7.46 6.37 -5.64
N PHE A 68 7.26 6.26 -4.33
CA PHE A 68 6.12 6.90 -3.68
C PHE A 68 6.37 8.41 -3.59
N ALA A 69 5.38 9.19 -4.01
CA ALA A 69 5.35 10.63 -3.88
C ALA A 69 4.25 11.02 -2.86
N PRO A 70 4.48 10.83 -1.55
CA PRO A 70 3.51 11.21 -0.53
C PRO A 70 3.27 12.72 -0.55
N GLU A 71 2.00 13.10 -0.54
CA GLU A 71 1.61 14.51 -0.54
C GLU A 71 1.32 15.01 0.86
N PHE A 72 1.90 16.17 1.18
CA PHE A 72 1.63 16.90 2.41
C PHE A 72 0.26 17.61 2.34
N SER A 73 -0.36 17.87 3.48
CA SER A 73 -1.64 18.58 3.60
C SER A 73 -1.61 19.96 2.92
N ALA A 74 -0.49 20.70 3.05
CA ALA A 74 -0.32 22.00 2.40
C ALA A 74 -0.31 21.89 0.86
N GLU A 75 0.20 20.80 0.30
CA GLU A 75 0.22 20.54 -1.15
C GLU A 75 -1.17 20.11 -1.62
N ARG A 76 -1.84 19.26 -0.84
CA ARG A 76 -3.20 18.80 -1.11
C ARG A 76 -4.23 19.94 -1.07
N ALA A 77 -4.04 20.92 -0.20
CA ALA A 77 -4.88 22.12 -0.14
C ALA A 77 -4.85 22.93 -1.45
N VAL A 78 -3.75 22.85 -2.20
CA VAL A 78 -3.57 23.55 -3.49
C VAL A 78 -4.06 22.70 -4.66
N LYS A 79 -3.75 21.40 -4.65
CA LYS A 79 -4.08 20.47 -5.75
C LYS A 79 -5.52 19.94 -5.70
N GLY A 80 -6.16 19.98 -4.53
CA GLY A 80 -7.42 19.29 -4.27
C GLY A 80 -7.23 17.81 -3.93
N SER A 81 -8.29 17.16 -3.47
CA SER A 81 -8.35 15.70 -3.37
C SER A 81 -8.62 15.09 -4.75
N GLY A 82 -8.18 13.86 -4.97
CA GLY A 82 -8.58 13.10 -6.16
C GLY A 82 -10.10 12.86 -6.21
N GLY A 83 -10.63 12.61 -7.40
CA GLY A 83 -12.07 12.39 -7.65
C GLY A 83 -12.58 10.98 -7.32
N GLY A 84 -11.67 10.07 -6.93
CA GLY A 84 -12.00 8.69 -6.59
C GLY A 84 -12.61 8.51 -5.20
N PRO A 85 -12.98 7.26 -4.85
CA PRO A 85 -13.67 6.94 -3.61
C PRO A 85 -12.79 7.17 -2.36
N GLU A 86 -13.45 7.29 -1.21
CA GLU A 86 -12.78 7.25 0.08
C GLU A 86 -12.44 5.80 0.49
N VAL A 87 -11.22 5.59 0.99
CA VAL A 87 -10.64 4.27 1.23
C VAL A 87 -9.92 4.24 2.57
N ASP A 88 -10.40 3.42 3.51
CA ASP A 88 -9.66 3.05 4.72
C ASP A 88 -8.87 1.75 4.50
N LEU A 89 -7.54 1.78 4.64
CA LEU A 89 -6.67 0.61 4.51
C LEU A 89 -6.60 -0.26 5.78
N TYR A 90 -7.08 0.25 6.91
CA TYR A 90 -7.18 -0.50 8.16
C TYR A 90 -8.46 -1.31 8.23
N ASP A 91 -9.46 -1.01 7.40
CA ASP A 91 -10.63 -1.87 7.25
C ASP A 91 -10.23 -3.22 6.65
N ARG A 92 -10.44 -4.27 7.45
CA ARG A 92 -10.16 -5.67 7.08
C ARG A 92 -11.41 -6.45 6.71
N SER A 93 -12.59 -5.81 6.69
CA SER A 93 -13.86 -6.45 6.30
C SER A 93 -13.85 -6.91 4.84
N THR A 94 -13.14 -6.18 3.97
CA THR A 94 -12.93 -6.51 2.56
C THR A 94 -11.55 -7.15 2.35
N SER A 95 -11.51 -8.21 1.55
CA SER A 95 -10.26 -8.86 1.14
C SER A 95 -9.41 -7.94 0.27
N LEU A 96 -8.09 -8.09 0.31
CA LEU A 96 -7.20 -7.26 -0.51
C LEU A 96 -7.43 -7.46 -2.01
N ASP A 97 -7.84 -8.67 -2.41
CA ASP A 97 -8.16 -8.99 -3.81
C ASP A 97 -9.38 -8.22 -4.32
N ALA A 98 -10.43 -8.16 -3.50
CA ALA A 98 -11.64 -7.39 -3.83
C ALA A 98 -11.31 -5.89 -3.89
N ARG A 99 -10.50 -5.39 -2.94
CA ARG A 99 -10.07 -3.98 -2.93
C ARG A 99 -9.31 -3.60 -4.20
N ILE A 100 -8.30 -4.38 -4.57
CA ILE A 100 -7.49 -4.10 -5.77
C ILE A 100 -8.36 -4.08 -7.03
N ARG A 101 -9.37 -4.96 -7.11
CA ARG A 101 -10.34 -4.96 -8.21
C ARG A 101 -11.20 -3.70 -8.22
N GLU A 102 -11.71 -3.28 -7.06
CA GLU A 102 -12.52 -2.06 -6.93
C GLU A 102 -11.72 -0.81 -7.29
N THR A 103 -10.44 -0.74 -6.91
CA THR A 103 -9.59 0.44 -7.16
C THR A 103 -8.98 0.48 -8.55
N GLY A 104 -8.79 -0.67 -9.21
CA GLY A 104 -8.09 -0.77 -10.49
C GLY A 104 -8.78 -0.05 -11.65
N GLU A 105 -10.08 0.22 -11.53
CA GLU A 105 -10.89 0.96 -12.51
C GLU A 105 -11.28 2.37 -12.02
N ALA A 106 -10.90 2.74 -10.80
CA ALA A 106 -11.32 3.99 -10.18
C ALA A 106 -10.31 5.12 -10.42
N GLU A 107 -10.81 6.36 -10.40
CA GLU A 107 -9.96 7.55 -10.29
C GLU A 107 -9.18 7.53 -8.96
N CYS A 108 -8.11 8.34 -8.88
CA CYS A 108 -7.34 8.44 -7.65
C CYS A 108 -8.23 8.88 -6.48
N GLY A 109 -8.32 8.02 -5.45
CA GLY A 109 -9.18 8.21 -4.31
C GLY A 109 -8.55 8.96 -3.14
N THR A 110 -9.33 9.12 -2.08
CA THR A 110 -8.89 9.74 -0.83
C THR A 110 -8.74 8.70 0.28
N ALA A 111 -7.59 8.66 0.93
CA ALA A 111 -7.38 7.77 2.06
C ALA A 111 -8.02 8.33 3.33
N THR A 112 -8.79 7.50 4.04
CA THR A 112 -9.43 7.84 5.31
C THR A 112 -8.94 6.90 6.42
N ARG A 113 -9.30 7.24 7.65
CA ARG A 113 -9.12 6.40 8.83
C ARG A 113 -10.39 6.52 9.67
N SER A 114 -11.20 5.47 9.67
CA SER A 114 -12.52 5.41 10.32
C SER A 114 -12.49 4.54 11.57
#